data_AF-A0A7L5AH15-F1
#
_entry.id   AF-A0A7L5AH15-F1
#
_cell.length_a   1.000
_cell.length_b   1.000
_cell.length_c   1.000
_cell.angle_alpha   90.00
_cell.angle_beta   90.00
_cell.angle_gamma   90.00
#
_symmetry.space_group_name_H-M   'P 1'
#
loop_
_entity.id
_entity.type
_entity.pdbx_description
1 polymer ?
#
loop_
_entity_poly.entity_id
_entity_poly.type
_entity_poly.pdbx_seq_one_letter_code
_entity_poly.pdbx_strand_id
1 'polypeptide(L)' 'MQQEADLTAGHGVLRATGLVCITAPTLDELDATVASIEQAARQSSCETRRLVGQQAQAFAAAALPLCRRV' A
#
# COMPACT_ATOMS: atom_id res chain seq x y z
N MET A 1 17.49 -3.08 19.54
CA MET A 1 17.56 -4.50 19.92
C MET A 1 17.16 -5.45 18.78
N GLN A 2 15.89 -5.57 18.36
CA GLN A 2 15.53 -6.57 17.31
C GLN A 2 16.11 -6.20 15.92
N GLN A 3 16.02 -4.94 15.54
CA GLN A 3 16.48 -4.45 14.23
C GLN A 3 18.00 -4.65 14.00
N GLU A 4 18.82 -4.47 15.04
CA GLU A 4 20.28 -4.68 14.96
C GLU A 4 20.65 -6.16 14.86
N ALA A 5 19.88 -7.04 15.52
CA ALA A 5 20.05 -8.48 15.41
C ALA A 5 19.74 -8.97 13.99
N ASP A 6 18.65 -8.46 13.38
CA ASP A 6 18.24 -8.83 12.03
C ASP A 6 19.25 -8.36 10.95
N LEU A 7 19.82 -7.16 11.12
CA LEU A 7 20.89 -6.64 10.25
C LEU A 7 22.18 -7.47 10.36
N THR A 8 22.53 -7.97 11.55
CA THR A 8 23.72 -8.82 11.77
C THR A 8 23.53 -10.24 11.21
N ALA A 9 22.28 -10.72 11.15
CA ALA A 9 21.91 -12.02 10.55
C ALA A 9 21.90 -12.01 9.01
N GLY A 10 22.20 -10.88 8.36
CA GLY A 10 22.24 -10.77 6.91
C GLY A 10 20.88 -10.44 6.26
N HIS A 11 19.87 -10.05 7.04
CA HIS A 11 18.62 -9.55 6.48
C HIS A 11 18.80 -8.13 5.94
N GLY A 12 18.68 -7.97 4.62
CA GLY A 12 18.73 -6.66 3.97
C GLY A 12 17.50 -5.81 4.27
N VAL A 13 17.69 -4.49 4.40
CA VAL A 13 16.59 -3.54 4.50
C VAL A 13 15.87 -3.47 3.14
N LEU A 14 14.75 -4.16 3.01
CA LEU A 14 13.92 -4.09 1.81
C LEU A 14 13.10 -2.80 1.83
N ARG A 15 13.40 -1.89 0.90
CA ARG A 15 12.50 -0.78 0.57
C ARG A 15 11.53 -1.26 -0.50
N ALA A 16 10.31 -1.58 -0.10
CA ALA A 16 9.24 -1.95 -1.01
C ALA A 16 8.19 -0.84 -1.08
N THR A 17 7.63 -0.61 -2.27
CA THR A 17 6.44 0.22 -2.46
C THR A 17 5.37 -0.65 -3.11
N GLY A 18 4.18 -0.69 -2.51
CA GLY A 18 3.02 -1.38 -3.02
C GLY A 18 1.93 -0.42 -3.45
N LEU A 19 1.06 -0.86 -4.35
CA LEU A 19 -0.18 -0.16 -4.68
C LEU A 19 -1.35 -0.90 -4.02
N VAL A 20 -2.23 -0.14 -3.38
CA VAL A 20 -3.49 -0.65 -2.82
C VAL A 20 -4.63 0.05 -3.53
N CYS A 21 -5.50 -0.72 -4.18
CA CYS A 21 -6.70 -0.18 -4.80
C CYS A 21 -7.92 -0.53 -3.96
N ILE A 22 -8.69 0.51 -3.61
CA ILE A 22 -9.86 0.40 -2.75
C ILE A 22 -11.09 0.74 -3.60
N THR A 23 -12.10 -0.11 -3.54
CA THR A 23 -13.38 0.06 -4.22
C THR A 23 -14.49 -0.15 -3.22
N ALA A 24 -15.57 0.63 -3.31
CA ALA A 24 -16.76 0.45 -2.50
C ALA A 24 -18.02 0.77 -3.31
N PRO A 25 -19.20 0.24 -2.92
CA PRO A 25 -20.48 0.52 -3.58
C PRO A 25 -20.93 1.99 -3.52
N THR A 26 -20.52 2.72 -2.48
CA THR A 26 -20.88 4.13 -2.25
C THR A 26 -19.65 4.97 -1.88
N LEU A 27 -19.76 6.30 -2.01
CA LEU A 27 -18.67 7.21 -1.65
C LEU A 27 -18.41 7.23 -0.14
N ASP A 28 -19.45 7.13 0.68
CA ASP A 28 -19.32 7.09 2.14
C ASP A 28 -18.60 5.81 2.60
N GLU A 29 -18.96 4.66 2.02
CA GLU A 29 -18.26 3.40 2.29
C GLU A 29 -16.81 3.43 1.78
N LEU A 30 -16.55 4.11 0.67
CA LEU A 30 -15.20 4.28 0.15
C LEU A 30 -14.35 5.07 1.13
N ASP A 31 -14.82 6.21 1.62
CA ASP A 31 -14.08 7.05 2.55
C ASP A 31 -13.81 6.31 3.89
N ALA A 32 -14.82 5.62 4.41
CA ALA A 32 -14.67 4.78 5.61
C ALA A 32 -13.62 3.66 5.42
N THR A 33 -13.64 3.00 4.26
CA THR A 33 -12.67 1.93 3.95
C THR A 33 -11.26 2.49 3.79
N VAL A 34 -11.11 3.63 3.12
CA VAL A 34 -9.81 4.31 2.98
C VAL A 34 -9.25 4.66 4.36
N ALA A 35 -10.06 5.25 5.25
CA ALA A 35 -9.62 5.58 6.61
C ALA A 35 -9.16 4.34 7.40
N SER A 36 -9.89 3.23 7.28
CA SER A 36 -9.53 1.95 7.91
C SER A 36 -8.17 1.42 7.43
N ILE A 37 -7.92 1.46 6.12
CA ILE A 37 -6.65 1.04 5.53
C ILE A 37 -5.50 1.97 5.94
N GLU A 38 -5.71 3.28 5.96
CA GLU A 38 -4.71 4.25 6.42
C GLU A 38 -4.32 3.99 7.89
N GLN A 39 -5.30 3.65 8.75
CA GLN A 39 -5.04 3.27 10.13
C GLN A 39 -4.25 1.95 10.23
N ALA A 40 -4.63 0.92 9.46
CA ALA A 40 -3.93 -0.37 9.45
C ALA A 40 -2.47 -0.25 8.96
N ALA A 41 -2.23 0.59 7.95
CA ALA A 41 -0.88 0.86 7.46
C ALA A 41 -0.01 1.52 8.54
N ARG A 42 -0.54 2.52 9.25
CA ARG A 42 0.17 3.18 10.37
C ARG A 42 0.55 2.20 11.47
N GLN A 43 -0.36 1.30 11.86
CA GLN A 43 -0.08 0.24 12.85
C GLN A 43 1.00 -0.73 12.39
N SER A 44 1.13 -0.90 11.07
CA SER A 44 2.15 -1.73 10.42
C SER A 44 3.46 -0.97 10.14
N SER A 45 3.64 0.22 10.71
CA SER A 45 4.79 1.11 10.43
C SER A 45 4.97 1.43 8.93
N CYS A 46 3.88 1.41 8.17
CA CYS A 46 3.84 1.71 6.74
C CYS A 46 3.20 3.09 6.50
N GLU A 47 3.76 3.83 5.56
CA GLU A 47 3.19 5.11 5.11
C GLU A 47 2.26 4.88 3.91
N THR A 48 1.15 5.61 3.85
CA THR A 48 0.21 5.60 2.72
C THR A 48 0.18 6.97 2.06
N ARG A 49 0.07 6.97 0.73
CA ARG A 49 -0.05 8.19 -0.07
C ARG A 49 -1.13 8.03 -1.12
N ARG A 50 -2.12 8.93 -1.12
CA ARG A 50 -3.18 8.95 -2.12
C ARG A 50 -2.63 9.43 -3.47
N LEU A 51 -2.96 8.70 -4.54
CA LEU A 51 -2.59 9.05 -5.92
C LEU A 51 -3.73 9.83 -6.58
N VAL A 52 -3.64 11.15 -6.55
CA VAL A 52 -4.65 12.05 -7.13
C VAL A 52 -4.35 12.31 -8.61
N GLY A 53 -5.37 12.22 -9.47
CA GLY A 53 -5.25 12.40 -10.92
C GLY A 53 -4.68 11.19 -11.66
N GLN A 54 -4.30 10.13 -10.95
CA GLN A 54 -3.71 8.91 -11.50
C GLN A 54 -4.54 7.66 -11.15
N GLN A 55 -5.78 7.83 -10.69
CA GLN A 55 -6.60 6.75 -10.16
C GLN A 55 -6.80 5.62 -11.18
N ALA A 56 -7.07 5.95 -12.45
CA ALA A 56 -7.26 4.96 -13.51
C ALA A 56 -5.98 4.14 -13.79
N GLN A 57 -4.82 4.80 -13.84
CA GLN A 57 -3.54 4.14 -14.09
C GLN A 57 -3.12 3.28 -12.88
N ALA A 58 -3.29 3.80 -11.67
CA ALA A 58 -3.02 3.08 -10.43
C ALA A 58 -3.92 1.85 -10.29
N PHE A 59 -5.21 1.97 -10.62
CA PHE A 59 -6.13 0.83 -10.65
C PHE A 59 -5.69 -0.23 -11.65
N ALA A 60 -5.34 0.15 -12.88
CA ALA A 60 -4.86 -0.82 -13.86
C ALA A 60 -3.65 -1.58 -13.31
N ALA A 61 -2.62 -0.89 -12.81
CA ALA A 61 -1.43 -1.53 -12.26
C ALA A 61 -1.70 -2.40 -11.01
N ALA A 62 -2.57 -1.96 -10.12
CA ALA A 62 -2.84 -2.65 -8.85
C ALA A 62 -3.80 -3.83 -9.02
N ALA A 63 -4.89 -3.66 -9.78
CA ALA A 63 -5.99 -4.61 -9.87
C ALA A 63 -5.89 -5.57 -11.08
N LEU A 64 -5.15 -5.21 -12.14
CA LEU A 64 -5.08 -6.01 -13.36
C LEU A 64 -3.69 -6.68 -13.49
N PRO A 65 -3.61 -8.02 -13.56
CA PRO A 65 -2.34 -8.74 -13.58
C PRO A 65 -1.49 -8.42 -14.81
N LEU A 66 -2.14 -8.13 -15.95
CA LEU A 66 -1.46 -7.84 -17.22
C LEU A 66 -0.93 -6.40 -17.32
N CYS A 67 -1.29 -5.52 -16.40
CA CYS A 67 -0.92 -4.11 -16.44
C CYS A 67 0.30 -3.79 -15.57
N ARG A 68 0.91 -4.80 -14.92
CA ARG A 68 2.20 -4.66 -14.23
C ARG A 68 3.31 -4.97 -15.22
N ARG A 69 4.20 -4.00 -15.49
CA ARG A 69 5.50 -4.31 -16.09
C ARG A 69 6.33 -5.00 -15.01
N VAL A 70 6.72 -6.25 -15.26
CA VAL A 70 7.75 -6.96 -14.48
C VAL A 70 9.12 -6.36 -14.72
#